data_AF-A0A1F9XR37-F1
#
_entry.id   AF-A0A1F9XR37-F1
#
_cell.length_a   1.000
_cell.length_b   1.000
_cell.length_c   1.000
_cell.angle_alpha   90.00
_cell.angle_beta   90.00
_cell.angle_gamma   90.00
#
_symmetry.space_group_name_H-M   'P 1'
#
loop_
_entity.id
_entity.type
_entity.pdbx_description
1 polymer ?
#
loop_
_entity_poly.entity_id
_entity_poly.type
_entity_poly.pdbx_seq_one_letter_code
_entity_poly.pdbx_strand_id
1 'polypeptide(L)'
;MKKKLVMLFGIVVLAIVPAVYSAAQTGEGADVEENESFQNDQRGPGGQDNRGMNNDQRGPGGQDNRGMSGKQRGFGGLEKGNGMRGDNRGYVNEEEILSVIKKHDPAFAGKLAELKNIAQPKYRMVLMMANRALGAARMEKDENFIKDVVRAISLEFGAKELSIKYDKAADAEKAGIKAELKVKVAELFDLRLKGQESRVKMMEKDLAKLKKNLETRRANKDKIVEERLGQLTGENSGW
;
A
#
# COMPACT_ATOMS: atom_id res chain seq x y z
N MET A 1 -44.73 -33.17 -19.61
CA MET A 1 -45.52 -33.66 -18.46
C MET A 1 -44.78 -34.79 -17.76
N LYS A 2 -44.72 -34.74 -16.41
CA LYS A 2 -44.31 -35.80 -15.44
C LYS A 2 -42.78 -35.96 -15.22
N LYS A 3 -42.21 -35.27 -14.21
CA LYS A 3 -42.01 -35.64 -12.77
C LYS A 3 -40.69 -36.44 -12.58
N LYS A 4 -39.61 -35.77 -12.12
CA LYS A 4 -39.03 -35.82 -10.76
C LYS A 4 -38.76 -37.25 -10.24
N LEU A 5 -37.48 -37.62 -10.16
CA LEU A 5 -37.00 -38.64 -9.23
C LEU A 5 -35.87 -38.03 -8.38
N VAL A 6 -36.17 -37.88 -7.10
CA VAL A 6 -35.27 -37.50 -6.00
C VAL A 6 -35.23 -38.71 -5.07
N MET A 7 -34.03 -39.18 -4.74
CA MET A 7 -33.66 -40.00 -3.56
C MET A 7 -32.17 -39.65 -3.31
N LEU A 8 -31.68 -39.06 -2.21
CA LEU A 8 -31.95 -39.17 -0.78
C LEU A 8 -31.64 -40.58 -0.23
N PHE A 9 -30.45 -40.76 0.34
CA PHE A 9 -30.20 -41.18 1.74
C PHE A 9 -28.72 -41.52 1.98
N GLY A 10 -28.18 -40.99 3.08
CA GLY A 10 -26.84 -41.28 3.58
C GLY A 10 -26.59 -40.53 4.90
N ILE A 11 -27.38 -40.87 5.92
CA ILE A 11 -27.22 -40.43 7.32
C ILE A 11 -26.33 -41.46 8.04
N VAL A 12 -25.83 -41.05 9.22
CA VAL A 12 -25.31 -41.83 10.37
C VAL A 12 -23.76 -41.80 10.37
N VAL A 13 -23.03 -41.25 11.36
CA VAL A 13 -23.13 -41.46 12.82
C VAL A 13 -22.59 -40.25 13.61
N LEU A 14 -23.30 -39.94 14.71
CA LEU A 14 -22.92 -39.14 15.88
C LEU A 14 -21.60 -39.62 16.54
N ALA A 15 -20.66 -38.71 16.77
CA ALA A 15 -19.64 -38.88 17.80
C ALA A 15 -19.79 -37.78 18.86
N ILE A 16 -19.94 -38.27 20.09
CA ILE A 16 -20.30 -37.60 21.33
C ILE A 16 -19.15 -36.71 21.83
N VAL A 17 -19.50 -35.50 22.25
CA VAL A 17 -18.66 -34.57 23.01
C VAL A 17 -18.76 -34.91 24.49
N PRO A 18 -17.65 -35.04 25.24
CA PRO A 18 -17.66 -34.82 26.68
C PRO A 18 -17.45 -33.33 26.96
N ALA A 19 -18.52 -32.70 27.43
CA ALA A 19 -18.50 -31.35 27.98
C ALA A 19 -17.78 -31.34 29.32
N VAL A 20 -16.63 -30.66 29.41
CA VAL A 20 -16.12 -30.09 30.66
C VAL A 20 -15.40 -28.78 30.33
N TYR A 21 -15.69 -27.73 31.10
CA TYR A 21 -15.20 -26.35 31.03
C TYR A 21 -15.99 -25.36 30.17
N SER A 22 -17.20 -25.06 30.65
CA SER A 22 -17.72 -23.70 30.65
C SER A 22 -17.49 -23.08 32.03
N ALA A 23 -16.60 -22.10 32.12
CA ALA A 23 -16.63 -21.06 33.16
C ALA A 23 -15.79 -19.86 32.70
N ALA A 24 -16.42 -18.68 32.71
CA ALA A 24 -15.83 -17.34 32.76
C ALA A 24 -15.11 -16.82 31.50
N GLN A 25 -15.83 -16.11 30.62
CA GLN A 25 -15.96 -14.64 30.68
C GLN A 25 -16.73 -14.13 29.46
N THR A 26 -17.92 -13.64 29.75
CA THR A 26 -18.68 -12.68 28.95
C THR A 26 -17.84 -11.42 28.74
N GLY A 27 -17.35 -11.24 27.51
CA GLY A 27 -16.79 -10.00 27.01
C GLY A 27 -17.59 -9.55 25.79
N GLU A 28 -18.68 -8.85 26.06
CA GLU A 28 -19.38 -7.97 25.12
C GLU A 28 -18.39 -6.94 24.52
N GLY A 29 -18.51 -6.70 23.21
CA GLY A 29 -18.09 -5.43 22.61
C GLY A 29 -16.65 -5.37 22.12
N ALA A 30 -16.42 -5.92 20.92
CA ALA A 30 -15.53 -5.29 19.95
C ALA A 30 -15.96 -5.76 18.56
N ASP A 31 -16.97 -5.09 18.01
CA ASP A 31 -17.08 -4.95 16.56
C ASP A 31 -15.81 -4.22 16.11
N VAL A 32 -14.76 -5.00 15.85
CA VAL A 32 -13.67 -4.54 15.00
C VAL A 32 -14.24 -4.56 13.60
N GLU A 33 -14.96 -3.51 13.24
CA GLU A 33 -15.01 -3.09 11.86
C GLU A 33 -13.57 -2.82 11.45
N GLU A 34 -12.91 -3.85 10.89
CA GLU A 34 -11.73 -3.73 10.06
C GLU A 34 -12.13 -2.91 8.83
N ASN A 35 -12.32 -1.62 9.04
CA ASN A 35 -12.27 -0.62 7.99
C ASN A 35 -10.79 -0.47 7.64
N GLU A 36 -10.24 -1.49 6.98
CA GLU A 36 -8.97 -1.45 6.27
C GLU A 36 -9.09 -0.38 5.20
N SER A 37 -8.83 0.85 5.62
CA SER A 37 -8.66 2.01 4.76
C SER A 37 -7.37 1.77 3.97
N PHE A 38 -7.60 1.09 2.84
CA PHE A 38 -6.70 0.40 1.91
C PHE A 38 -5.62 1.27 1.23
N GLN A 39 -5.11 2.32 1.87
CA GLN A 39 -4.18 3.28 1.25
C GLN A 39 -3.02 3.79 2.09
N ASN A 40 -2.83 3.37 3.36
CA ASN A 40 -1.83 4.04 4.23
C ASN A 40 -0.58 3.25 4.65
N ASP A 41 -0.42 1.98 4.27
CA ASP A 41 0.79 1.20 4.62
C ASP A 41 2.04 1.52 3.77
N GLN A 42 2.02 2.64 3.04
CA GLN A 42 3.21 3.21 2.39
C GLN A 42 4.02 4.15 3.29
N ARG A 43 3.68 4.28 4.58
CA ARG A 43 4.61 4.84 5.57
C ARG A 43 5.50 3.75 6.13
N GLY A 44 6.57 3.44 5.39
CA GLY A 44 7.66 2.60 5.90
C GLY A 44 8.31 3.20 7.17
N PRO A 45 9.05 2.39 7.94
CA PRO A 45 9.82 2.84 9.10
C PRO A 45 11.05 3.63 8.64
N GLY A 46 10.80 4.88 8.26
CA GLY A 46 11.81 5.86 7.82
C GLY A 46 11.20 7.25 7.62
N GLY A 47 9.99 7.47 8.13
CA GLY A 47 9.27 8.72 8.03
C GLY A 47 9.93 9.80 8.89
N GLN A 48 10.61 10.71 8.20
CA GLN A 48 10.99 12.05 8.65
C GLN A 48 11.83 12.09 9.92
N ASP A 49 13.15 12.16 9.70
CA ASP A 49 14.03 12.93 10.56
C ASP A 49 13.45 14.33 10.72
N ASN A 50 12.76 14.50 11.84
CA ASN A 50 12.29 15.76 12.37
C ASN A 50 13.55 16.57 12.71
N ARG A 51 14.14 17.21 11.69
CA ARG A 51 15.15 18.25 11.90
C ARG A 51 14.47 19.33 12.72
N GLY A 52 14.90 19.41 13.97
CA GLY A 52 14.44 20.40 14.93
C GLY A 52 14.39 21.78 14.30
N MET A 53 13.19 22.31 14.18
CA MET A 53 13.03 23.75 14.24
C MET A 53 13.32 24.15 15.67
N ASN A 54 14.50 24.76 15.82
CA ASN A 54 14.89 25.43 17.04
C ASN A 54 13.79 26.39 17.46
N ASN A 55 13.49 26.22 18.74
CA ASN A 55 12.62 27.00 19.58
C ASN A 55 13.27 28.37 19.82
N ASP A 56 13.11 29.31 18.88
CA ASP A 56 13.44 30.71 19.16
C ASP A 56 12.28 31.34 19.94
N GLN A 57 12.47 31.28 21.26
CA GLN A 57 11.88 32.15 22.26
C GLN A 57 11.88 33.61 21.79
N ARG A 58 10.68 34.16 21.54
CA ARG A 58 10.43 35.60 21.66
C ARG A 58 9.23 35.83 22.58
N GLY A 59 9.57 36.01 23.85
CA GLY A 59 9.14 37.12 24.72
C GLY A 59 7.64 37.45 24.88
N PRO A 60 7.13 37.54 26.12
CA PRO A 60 5.80 38.05 26.41
C PRO A 60 5.82 39.58 26.48
N GLY A 61 4.95 40.26 25.72
CA GLY A 61 4.77 41.71 25.90
C GLY A 61 3.87 42.32 24.84
N GLY A 62 2.74 42.90 25.29
CA GLY A 62 1.94 43.82 24.48
C GLY A 62 0.46 43.47 24.39
N GLN A 63 -0.24 43.53 25.52
CA GLN A 63 -1.64 43.94 25.50
C GLN A 63 -1.68 45.36 24.93
N ASP A 64 -2.41 45.57 23.84
CA ASP A 64 -3.20 46.77 23.70
C ASP A 64 -4.42 46.56 22.81
N ASN A 65 -5.52 46.98 23.40
CA ASN A 65 -6.91 46.92 22.99
C ASN A 65 -7.19 48.04 21.98
N ARG A 66 -7.89 47.77 20.88
CA ARG A 66 -8.95 48.66 20.33
C ARG A 66 -9.58 48.06 19.06
N GLY A 67 -10.89 48.18 19.01
CA GLY A 67 -11.76 47.42 18.14
C GLY A 67 -11.68 47.76 16.66
N MET A 68 -12.06 46.76 15.86
CA MET A 68 -12.75 47.00 14.61
C MET A 68 -13.86 45.97 14.42
N SER A 69 -15.06 46.48 14.61
CA SER A 69 -16.31 45.96 14.10
C SER A 69 -16.25 45.70 12.60
N GLY A 70 -16.77 44.54 12.19
CA GLY A 70 -17.52 44.38 10.94
C GLY A 70 -16.77 44.68 9.64
N LYS A 71 -16.01 43.69 9.14
CA LYS A 71 -15.86 43.50 7.70
C LYS A 71 -15.56 42.04 7.40
N GLN A 72 -16.33 41.50 6.47
CA GLN A 72 -16.26 40.17 5.87
C GLN A 72 -14.86 39.54 5.95
N ARG A 73 -14.74 38.44 6.68
CA ARG A 73 -13.69 37.45 6.41
C ARG A 73 -14.04 36.76 5.10
N GLY A 74 -13.71 37.42 4.00
CA GLY A 74 -13.61 36.80 2.70
C GLY A 74 -12.56 35.70 2.77
N PHE A 75 -13.02 34.47 2.57
CA PHE A 75 -12.25 33.36 2.04
C PHE A 75 -11.64 33.80 0.69
N GLY A 76 -10.48 34.44 0.73
CA GLY A 76 -9.94 35.14 -0.43
C GLY A 76 -8.46 35.45 -0.26
N GLY A 77 -7.70 34.40 0.03
CA GLY A 77 -6.25 34.47 0.24
C GLY A 77 -5.58 33.14 -0.06
N LEU A 78 -6.02 32.46 -1.14
CA LEU A 78 -5.17 31.51 -1.86
C LEU A 78 -4.09 32.34 -2.55
N GLU A 79 -3.19 32.84 -1.73
CA GLU A 79 -1.90 33.35 -2.15
C GLU A 79 -1.27 32.26 -3.01
N LYS A 80 -0.90 32.65 -4.23
CA LYS A 80 -0.17 31.84 -5.20
C LYS A 80 1.19 31.46 -4.63
N GLY A 81 1.20 30.63 -3.59
CA GLY A 81 2.32 29.76 -3.35
C GLY A 81 2.49 28.98 -4.64
N ASN A 82 3.67 29.13 -5.25
CA ASN A 82 4.24 28.13 -6.14
C ASN A 82 4.30 26.81 -5.35
N GLY A 83 3.14 26.21 -5.14
CA GLY A 83 2.96 24.95 -4.50
C GLY A 83 3.65 23.98 -5.42
N MET A 84 4.74 23.42 -4.92
CA MET A 84 5.17 22.06 -5.21
C MET A 84 4.66 21.59 -6.56
N ARG A 85 5.18 22.19 -7.65
CA ARG A 85 5.18 21.52 -8.95
C ARG A 85 6.12 20.37 -8.73
N GLY A 86 5.53 19.30 -8.20
CA GLY A 86 6.18 18.05 -7.89
C GLY A 86 7.05 17.73 -9.06
N ASP A 87 8.34 17.72 -8.79
CA ASP A 87 9.37 17.17 -9.66
C ASP A 87 8.74 15.98 -10.38
N ASN A 88 8.69 16.05 -11.71
CA ASN A 88 8.07 15.08 -12.60
C ASN A 88 8.80 13.71 -12.58
N ARG A 89 9.50 13.40 -11.47
CA ARG A 89 10.48 12.33 -11.25
C ARG A 89 9.88 10.96 -10.95
N GLY A 90 8.58 10.78 -11.13
CA GLY A 90 7.91 9.51 -10.81
C GLY A 90 6.88 9.04 -11.82
N TYR A 91 6.66 9.77 -12.92
CA TYR A 91 5.76 9.31 -13.98
C TYR A 91 6.59 8.54 -14.99
N VAL A 92 6.50 7.20 -14.93
CA VAL A 92 6.98 6.34 -16.01
C VAL A 92 6.22 6.73 -17.28
N ASN A 93 6.95 6.83 -18.40
CA ASN A 93 6.33 7.09 -19.70
C ASN A 93 5.28 5.99 -19.98
N GLU A 94 4.09 6.39 -20.45
CA GLU A 94 2.99 5.48 -20.80
C GLU A 94 3.48 4.31 -21.68
N GLU A 95 4.34 4.59 -22.65
CA GLU A 95 4.92 3.59 -23.55
C GLU A 95 5.72 2.51 -22.81
N GLU A 96 6.43 2.92 -21.77
CA GLU A 96 7.25 2.02 -20.96
C GLU A 96 6.39 1.19 -19.99
N ILE A 97 5.31 1.75 -19.44
CA ILE A 97 4.34 0.98 -18.66
C ILE A 97 3.70 -0.08 -19.55
N LEU A 98 3.24 0.31 -20.74
CA LEU A 98 2.59 -0.59 -21.68
C LEU A 98 3.53 -1.68 -22.20
N SER A 99 4.82 -1.39 -22.40
CA SER A 99 5.78 -2.39 -22.82
C SER A 99 6.00 -3.46 -21.74
N VAL A 100 6.08 -3.07 -20.47
CA VAL A 100 6.17 -4.00 -19.34
C VAL A 100 4.89 -4.81 -19.21
N ILE A 101 3.72 -4.19 -19.28
CA ILE A 101 2.44 -4.92 -19.21
C ILE A 101 2.33 -5.91 -20.37
N LYS A 102 2.65 -5.50 -21.60
CA LYS A 102 2.61 -6.36 -22.78
C LYS A 102 3.57 -7.55 -22.68
N LYS A 103 4.75 -7.35 -22.06
CA LYS A 103 5.75 -8.41 -21.85
C LYS A 103 5.21 -9.52 -20.93
N HIS A 104 4.46 -9.18 -19.89
CA HIS A 104 4.04 -10.12 -18.85
C HIS A 104 2.57 -10.57 -18.94
N ASP A 105 1.69 -9.73 -19.49
CA ASP A 105 0.27 -10.02 -19.69
C ASP A 105 -0.23 -9.35 -20.99
N PRO A 106 0.05 -9.97 -22.16
CA PRO A 106 -0.36 -9.41 -23.46
C PRO A 106 -1.88 -9.34 -23.62
N ALA A 107 -2.64 -10.23 -22.97
CA ALA A 107 -4.09 -10.19 -22.98
C ALA A 107 -4.61 -8.94 -22.26
N PHE A 108 -4.03 -8.61 -21.10
CA PHE A 108 -4.35 -7.38 -20.40
C PHE A 108 -3.91 -6.14 -21.18
N ALA A 109 -2.75 -6.16 -21.84
CA ALA A 109 -2.33 -5.07 -22.72
C ALA A 109 -3.36 -4.82 -23.85
N GLY A 110 -3.91 -5.88 -24.45
CA GLY A 110 -5.00 -5.78 -25.43
C GLY A 110 -6.23 -5.07 -24.86
N LYS A 111 -6.67 -5.46 -23.66
CA LYS A 111 -7.79 -4.80 -22.96
C LYS A 111 -7.51 -3.32 -22.69
N LEU A 112 -6.29 -2.95 -22.32
CA LEU A 112 -5.92 -1.55 -22.11
C LEU A 112 -5.98 -0.73 -23.41
N ALA A 113 -5.58 -1.32 -24.54
CA ALA A 113 -5.69 -0.67 -25.85
C ALA A 113 -7.16 -0.41 -26.23
N GLU A 114 -8.06 -1.36 -25.97
CA GLU A 114 -9.50 -1.16 -26.16
C GLU A 114 -10.05 -0.08 -25.22
N LEU A 115 -9.67 -0.14 -23.93
CA LEU A 115 -10.11 0.80 -22.90
C LEU A 115 -9.69 2.23 -23.21
N LYS A 116 -8.52 2.43 -23.83
CA LYS A 116 -8.04 3.74 -24.29
C LYS A 116 -9.02 4.42 -25.25
N ASN A 117 -9.68 3.63 -26.10
CA ASN A 117 -10.62 4.13 -27.12
C ASN A 117 -12.05 4.26 -26.58
N ILE A 118 -12.48 3.33 -25.72
CA ILE A 118 -13.88 3.24 -25.27
C ILE A 118 -14.12 4.06 -23.98
N ALA A 119 -13.14 4.12 -23.08
CA ALA A 119 -13.28 4.76 -21.77
C ALA A 119 -11.96 5.35 -21.27
N GLN A 120 -11.52 6.45 -21.91
CA GLN A 120 -10.25 7.12 -21.59
C GLN A 120 -10.04 7.44 -20.08
N PRO A 121 -11.05 7.87 -19.30
CA PRO A 121 -10.86 8.08 -17.85
C PRO A 121 -10.47 6.79 -17.10
N LYS A 122 -11.09 5.65 -17.44
CA LYS A 122 -10.75 4.35 -16.85
C LYS A 122 -9.35 3.92 -17.24
N TYR A 123 -8.98 4.10 -18.51
CA TYR A 123 -7.64 3.83 -19.00
C TYR A 123 -6.57 4.59 -18.20
N ARG A 124 -6.76 5.91 -18.02
CA ARG A 124 -5.83 6.75 -17.23
C ARG A 124 -5.72 6.29 -15.78
N MET A 125 -6.84 5.91 -15.15
CA MET A 125 -6.84 5.39 -13.79
C MET A 125 -6.02 4.09 -13.69
N VAL A 126 -6.17 3.16 -14.63
CA VAL A 126 -5.42 1.89 -14.62
C VAL A 126 -3.93 2.13 -14.86
N LEU A 127 -3.57 3.03 -15.80
CA LEU A 127 -2.18 3.41 -16.00
C LEU A 127 -1.56 4.06 -14.75
N MET A 128 -2.31 4.91 -14.04
CA MET A 128 -1.83 5.52 -12.81
C MET A 128 -1.57 4.47 -11.71
N MET A 129 -2.46 3.48 -11.58
CA MET A 129 -2.26 2.34 -10.68
C MET A 129 -1.02 1.52 -11.07
N ALA A 130 -0.88 1.23 -12.37
CA ALA A 130 0.26 0.49 -12.90
C ALA A 130 1.58 1.25 -12.68
N ASN A 131 1.60 2.56 -12.91
CA ASN A 131 2.76 3.42 -12.68
C ASN A 131 3.24 3.33 -11.22
N ARG A 132 2.31 3.49 -10.26
CA ARG A 132 2.64 3.42 -8.83
C ARG A 132 3.17 2.05 -8.43
N ALA A 133 2.54 0.98 -8.90
CA ALA A 133 2.91 -0.38 -8.52
C ALA A 133 4.24 -0.82 -9.17
N LEU A 134 4.43 -0.55 -10.48
CA LEU A 134 5.66 -0.88 -11.19
C LEU A 134 6.85 -0.01 -10.76
N GLY A 135 6.61 1.23 -10.35
CA GLY A 135 7.64 2.10 -9.80
C GLY A 135 8.32 1.50 -8.57
N ALA A 136 7.54 0.89 -7.67
CA ALA A 136 8.09 0.17 -6.52
C ALA A 136 8.84 -1.11 -6.94
N ALA A 137 8.26 -1.91 -7.85
CA ALA A 137 8.86 -3.18 -8.28
C ALA A 137 10.22 -3.03 -8.98
N ARG A 138 10.41 -1.95 -9.75
CA ARG A 138 11.68 -1.69 -10.44
C ARG A 138 12.84 -1.41 -9.50
N MET A 139 12.57 -0.89 -8.30
CA MET A 139 13.63 -0.64 -7.31
C MET A 139 14.25 -1.96 -6.81
N GLU A 140 13.47 -3.04 -6.80
CA GLU A 140 13.93 -4.37 -6.38
C GLU A 140 14.73 -5.10 -7.45
N LYS A 141 14.64 -4.67 -8.73
CA LYS A 141 15.30 -5.29 -9.88
C LYS A 141 15.00 -6.79 -10.05
N ASP A 142 13.86 -7.26 -9.54
CA ASP A 142 13.38 -8.64 -9.69
C ASP A 142 12.28 -8.73 -10.76
N GLU A 143 12.60 -9.41 -11.86
CA GLU A 143 11.69 -9.63 -12.99
C GLU A 143 10.44 -10.45 -12.60
N ASN A 144 10.59 -11.41 -11.68
CA ASN A 144 9.44 -12.20 -11.21
C ASN A 144 8.49 -11.33 -10.39
N PHE A 145 9.02 -10.40 -9.61
CA PHE A 145 8.20 -9.45 -8.87
C PHE A 145 7.46 -8.49 -9.81
N ILE A 146 8.11 -8.02 -10.87
CA ILE A 146 7.46 -7.21 -11.91
C ILE A 146 6.30 -7.99 -12.57
N LYS A 147 6.52 -9.26 -12.92
CA LYS A 147 5.47 -10.13 -13.48
C LYS A 147 4.27 -10.26 -12.53
N ASP A 148 4.53 -10.51 -11.25
CA ASP A 148 3.49 -10.65 -10.22
C ASP A 148 2.71 -9.35 -10.04
N VAL A 149 3.38 -8.20 -10.08
CA VAL A 149 2.73 -6.89 -10.02
C VAL A 149 1.84 -6.64 -11.23
N VAL A 150 2.30 -6.96 -12.45
CA VAL A 150 1.46 -6.86 -13.66
C VAL A 150 0.22 -7.75 -13.52
N ARG A 151 0.39 -8.98 -13.03
CA ARG A 151 -0.71 -9.91 -12.80
C ARG A 151 -1.69 -9.37 -11.75
N ALA A 152 -1.21 -8.81 -10.64
CA ALA A 152 -2.04 -8.19 -9.62
C ALA A 152 -2.88 -7.03 -10.18
N ILE A 153 -2.28 -6.13 -10.97
CA ILE A 153 -3.01 -5.02 -11.61
C ILE A 153 -4.13 -5.55 -12.53
N SER A 154 -3.82 -6.56 -13.35
CA SER A 154 -4.77 -7.22 -14.25
C SER A 154 -5.96 -7.84 -13.48
N LEU A 155 -5.68 -8.52 -12.37
CA LEU A 155 -6.69 -9.11 -11.50
C LEU A 155 -7.53 -8.06 -10.78
N GLU A 156 -6.93 -7.00 -10.23
CA GLU A 156 -7.65 -5.91 -9.57
C GLU A 156 -8.60 -5.21 -10.54
N PHE A 157 -8.15 -4.94 -11.75
CA PHE A 157 -9.01 -4.38 -12.80
C PHE A 157 -10.17 -5.32 -13.12
N GLY A 158 -9.88 -6.60 -13.39
CA GLY A 158 -10.92 -7.58 -13.69
C GLY A 158 -11.91 -7.81 -12.55
N ALA A 159 -11.46 -7.80 -11.30
CA ALA A 159 -12.33 -7.91 -10.13
C ALA A 159 -13.25 -6.69 -9.99
N LYS A 160 -12.74 -5.47 -10.21
CA LYS A 160 -13.57 -4.26 -10.24
C LYS A 160 -14.62 -4.30 -11.35
N GLU A 161 -14.25 -4.76 -12.55
CA GLU A 161 -15.22 -4.91 -13.64
C GLU A 161 -16.31 -5.92 -13.31
N LEU A 162 -15.97 -7.07 -12.74
CA LEU A 162 -16.94 -8.08 -12.32
C LEU A 162 -17.84 -7.58 -11.18
N SER A 163 -17.31 -6.79 -10.24
CA SER A 163 -18.12 -6.18 -9.18
C SER A 163 -19.19 -5.26 -9.78
N ILE A 164 -18.81 -4.38 -10.72
CA ILE A 164 -19.76 -3.48 -11.40
C ILE A 164 -20.79 -4.30 -12.21
N LYS A 165 -20.36 -5.41 -12.83
CA LYS A 165 -21.28 -6.32 -13.55
C LYS A 165 -22.24 -7.00 -12.58
N TYR A 166 -21.76 -7.48 -11.44
CA TYR A 166 -22.57 -8.14 -10.41
C TYR A 166 -23.72 -7.26 -9.93
N ASP A 167 -23.43 -5.97 -9.67
CA ASP A 167 -24.42 -4.99 -9.20
C ASP A 167 -25.55 -4.76 -10.21
N LYS A 168 -25.28 -5.00 -11.49
CA LYS A 168 -26.23 -4.80 -12.61
C LYS A 168 -26.80 -6.10 -13.17
N ALA A 169 -26.31 -7.25 -12.71
CA ALA A 169 -26.64 -8.56 -13.27
C ALA A 169 -28.01 -9.05 -12.81
N ALA A 170 -28.67 -9.86 -13.65
CA ALA A 170 -29.84 -10.60 -13.24
C ALA A 170 -29.48 -11.66 -12.18
N ASP A 171 -30.43 -12.06 -11.33
CA ASP A 171 -30.16 -13.03 -10.26
C ASP A 171 -29.63 -14.37 -10.77
N ALA A 172 -30.02 -14.78 -11.98
CA ALA A 172 -29.52 -15.99 -12.65
C ALA A 172 -28.01 -15.91 -13.00
N GLU A 173 -27.46 -14.72 -13.23
CA GLU A 173 -26.07 -14.51 -13.65
C GLU A 173 -25.14 -14.25 -12.45
N LYS A 174 -25.68 -13.73 -11.34
CA LYS A 174 -24.93 -13.35 -10.13
C LYS A 174 -24.10 -14.50 -9.57
N ALA A 175 -24.62 -15.73 -9.59
CA ALA A 175 -23.90 -16.90 -9.09
C ALA A 175 -22.59 -17.15 -9.86
N GLY A 176 -22.61 -17.02 -11.19
CA GLY A 176 -21.42 -17.17 -12.05
C GLY A 176 -20.41 -16.06 -11.82
N ILE A 177 -20.87 -14.80 -11.76
CA ILE A 177 -20.02 -13.64 -11.52
C ILE A 177 -19.35 -13.73 -10.13
N LYS A 178 -20.09 -14.17 -9.11
CA LYS A 178 -19.54 -14.37 -7.75
C LYS A 178 -18.46 -15.46 -7.73
N ALA A 179 -18.64 -16.55 -8.48
CA ALA A 179 -17.63 -17.59 -8.59
C ALA A 179 -16.34 -17.07 -9.25
N GLU A 180 -16.46 -16.31 -10.34
CA GLU A 180 -15.29 -15.71 -11.01
C GLU A 180 -14.59 -14.67 -10.13
N LEU A 181 -15.35 -13.83 -9.42
CA LEU A 181 -14.82 -12.89 -8.43
C LEU A 181 -14.01 -13.61 -7.35
N LYS A 182 -14.54 -14.70 -6.80
CA LYS A 182 -13.85 -15.48 -5.76
C LYS A 182 -12.49 -15.98 -6.24
N VAL A 183 -12.40 -16.47 -7.48
CA VAL A 183 -11.13 -16.94 -8.06
C VAL A 183 -10.11 -15.79 -8.18
N LYS A 184 -10.53 -14.64 -8.72
CA LYS A 184 -9.63 -13.47 -8.87
C LYS A 184 -9.18 -12.91 -7.53
N VAL A 185 -10.08 -12.85 -6.55
CA VAL A 185 -9.76 -12.33 -5.21
C VAL A 185 -8.82 -13.28 -4.46
N ALA A 186 -8.99 -14.59 -4.59
CA ALA A 186 -8.06 -15.56 -4.02
C ALA A 186 -6.64 -15.39 -4.61
N GLU A 187 -6.53 -15.28 -5.94
CA GLU A 187 -5.23 -15.07 -6.59
C GLU A 187 -4.60 -13.72 -6.19
N LEU A 188 -5.40 -12.66 -6.02
CA LEU A 188 -4.93 -11.38 -5.49
C LEU A 188 -4.40 -11.49 -4.06
N PHE A 189 -5.09 -12.26 -3.21
CA PHE A 189 -4.65 -12.50 -1.84
C PHE A 189 -3.29 -13.18 -1.84
N ASP A 190 -3.11 -14.24 -2.63
CA ASP A 190 -1.84 -14.97 -2.72
C ASP A 190 -0.68 -14.09 -3.20
N LEU A 191 -0.92 -13.26 -4.23
CA LEU A 191 0.10 -12.32 -4.73
C LEU A 191 0.47 -11.25 -3.70
N ARG A 192 -0.51 -10.76 -2.93
CA ARG A 192 -0.27 -9.78 -1.85
C ARG A 192 0.50 -10.40 -0.69
N LEU A 193 0.12 -11.61 -0.29
CA LEU A 193 0.82 -12.36 0.75
C LEU A 193 2.28 -12.59 0.34
N LYS A 194 2.51 -13.04 -0.90
CA LYS A 194 3.87 -13.19 -1.45
C LYS A 194 4.66 -11.88 -1.43
N GLY A 195 4.03 -10.75 -1.77
CA GLY A 195 4.65 -9.43 -1.69
C GLY A 195 5.02 -9.02 -0.25
N GLN A 196 4.15 -9.30 0.72
CA GLN A 196 4.41 -9.06 2.13
C GLN A 196 5.56 -9.94 2.65
N GLU A 197 5.58 -11.23 2.31
CA GLU A 197 6.67 -12.14 2.66
C GLU A 197 8.01 -11.68 2.10
N SER A 198 8.04 -11.21 0.85
CA SER A 198 9.26 -10.63 0.25
C SER A 198 9.75 -9.40 1.03
N ARG A 199 8.83 -8.50 1.39
CA ARG A 199 9.16 -7.31 2.18
C ARG A 199 9.72 -7.67 3.56
N VAL A 200 9.15 -8.66 4.23
CA VAL A 200 9.68 -9.17 5.52
C VAL A 200 11.10 -9.68 5.35
N LYS A 201 11.38 -10.50 4.33
CA LYS A 201 12.74 -11.00 4.04
C LYS A 201 13.75 -9.87 3.80
N MET A 202 13.35 -8.80 3.12
CA MET A 202 14.20 -7.64 2.92
C MET A 202 14.50 -6.92 4.25
N MET A 203 13.46 -6.69 5.07
CA MET A 203 13.63 -6.07 6.39
C MET A 203 14.55 -6.90 7.30
N GLU A 204 14.44 -8.23 7.27
CA GLU A 204 15.33 -9.13 8.01
C GLU A 204 16.79 -9.00 7.56
N LYS A 205 17.03 -8.92 6.25
CA LYS A 205 18.37 -8.72 5.68
C LYS A 205 18.97 -7.38 6.09
N ASP A 206 18.19 -6.31 6.04
CA ASP A 206 18.63 -4.97 6.44
C ASP A 206 18.92 -4.90 7.94
N LEU A 207 18.07 -5.53 8.76
CA LEU A 207 18.26 -5.65 10.20
C LEU A 207 19.56 -6.41 10.52
N ALA A 208 19.83 -7.52 9.83
CA ALA A 208 21.09 -8.25 9.99
C ALA A 208 22.32 -7.39 9.63
N LYS A 209 22.24 -6.62 8.53
CA LYS A 209 23.30 -5.69 8.13
C LYS A 209 23.53 -4.59 9.15
N LEU A 210 22.45 -3.99 9.69
CA LEU A 210 22.53 -2.97 10.73
C LEU A 210 23.17 -3.50 12.01
N LYS A 211 22.80 -4.71 12.44
CA LYS A 211 23.44 -5.38 13.59
C LYS A 211 24.94 -5.54 13.39
N LYS A 212 25.36 -6.06 12.23
CA LYS A 212 26.80 -6.21 11.90
C LYS A 212 27.55 -4.87 11.89
N ASN A 213 26.92 -3.81 11.37
CA ASN A 213 27.52 -2.47 11.38
C ASN A 213 27.66 -1.92 12.81
N LEU A 214 26.68 -2.16 13.68
CA LEU A 214 26.75 -1.77 15.09
C LEU A 214 27.85 -2.54 15.84
N GLU A 215 27.99 -3.84 15.60
CA GLU A 215 29.08 -4.64 16.17
C GLU A 215 30.45 -4.13 15.72
N THR A 216 30.62 -3.89 14.42
CA THR A 216 31.84 -3.29 13.87
C THR A 216 32.16 -1.94 14.52
N ARG A 217 31.16 -1.07 14.70
CA ARG A 217 31.33 0.23 15.36
C ARG A 217 31.69 0.10 16.83
N ARG A 218 31.07 -0.84 17.55
CA ARG A 218 31.40 -1.12 18.95
C ARG A 218 32.83 -1.61 19.10
N ALA A 219 33.26 -2.54 18.23
CA ALA A 219 34.62 -3.06 18.22
C ALA A 219 35.67 -1.99 17.88
N ASN A 220 35.32 -1.00 17.05
CA ASN A 220 36.20 0.10 16.65
C ASN A 220 35.94 1.40 17.44
N LYS A 221 35.25 1.34 18.58
CA LYS A 221 34.79 2.53 19.30
C LYS A 221 35.96 3.47 19.63
N ASP A 222 37.03 2.94 20.21
CA ASP A 222 38.13 3.76 20.70
C ASP A 222 38.86 4.44 19.54
N LYS A 223 39.11 3.71 18.45
CA LYS A 223 39.65 4.27 17.21
C LYS A 223 38.77 5.40 16.64
N ILE A 224 37.46 5.19 16.58
CA ILE A 224 36.51 6.21 16.10
C ILE A 224 36.55 7.45 17.00
N VAL A 225 36.67 7.26 18.31
CA VAL A 225 36.77 8.35 19.29
C VAL A 225 38.08 9.12 19.12
N GLU A 226 39.22 8.42 18.99
CA GLU A 226 40.53 9.03 18.76
C GLU A 226 40.58 9.81 17.43
N GLU A 227 40.09 9.22 16.34
CA GLU A 227 39.99 9.89 15.04
C GLU A 227 39.15 11.18 15.15
N ARG A 228 38.01 11.11 15.84
CA ARG A 228 37.14 12.27 16.04
C ARG A 228 37.76 13.32 16.96
N LEU A 229 38.49 12.89 17.99
CA LEU A 229 39.21 13.77 18.89
C LEU A 229 40.30 14.53 18.13
N GLY A 230 41.15 13.82 17.36
CA GLY A 230 42.19 14.42 16.54
C GLY A 230 41.66 15.42 15.50
N GLN A 231 40.48 15.16 14.91
CA GLN A 231 39.80 16.11 14.02
C GLN A 231 39.37 17.39 14.75
N LEU A 232 38.95 17.29 16.03
CA LEU A 232 38.50 18.43 16.82
C LEU A 232 39.65 19.22 17.43
N THR A 233 40.77 18.58 17.76
CA THR A 233 41.97 19.23 18.30
C THR A 233 42.87 19.81 17.22
N GLY A 234 42.63 19.50 15.94
CA GLY A 234 43.47 19.91 14.81
C GLY A 234 44.75 19.08 14.65
N GLU A 235 44.88 18.00 15.44
CA GLU A 235 46.00 17.05 15.33
C GLU A 235 45.91 16.20 14.05
N ASN A 236 44.69 15.97 13.54
CA ASN A 236 44.45 15.36 12.23
C ASN A 236 43.92 16.42 11.25
N SER A 237 44.77 16.83 10.30
CA SER A 237 44.53 17.87 9.30
C SER A 237 43.62 17.44 8.13
N GLY A 238 42.63 16.60 8.41
CA GLY A 238 41.62 16.16 7.45
C GLY A 238 40.27 16.83 7.70
N TRP A 239 40.12 18.06 7.22
CA TRP A 239 38.85 18.77 7.05
C TRP A 239 38.73 19.26 5.61
#